data_AF-A0A497ELL5-F1
#
_entry.id   AF-A0A497ELL5-F1
#
_cell.length_a   1.000
_cell.length_b   1.000
_cell.length_c   1.000
_cell.angle_alpha   90.00
_cell.angle_beta   90.00
_cell.angle_gamma   90.00
#
_symmetry.space_group_name_H-M   'P 1'
#
loop_
_entity.id
_entity.type
_entity.pdbx_description
1 polymer ?
#
loop_
_entity_poly.entity_id
_entity_poly.type
_entity_poly.pdbx_seq_one_letter_code
_entity_poly.pdbx_strand_id
1 'polypeptide(L)'
;MRIVLVEPLKKLLINGKAVSGEFVKERLFGGFCNCGGVMLQKLWINSEDEAILIAECEKCWKNQAKIFNSLSFIGQTDVTVLDKSKFKQFLNKVLSGSEYEALVNKALGQDYQPSALSRAKKKLAEMNLEIDDVLDILK
;
A
#
# COMPACT_ATOMS: atom_id res chain seq x y z
N MET A 1 8.91 -7.53 -10.24
CA MET A 1 8.68 -6.69 -9.05
C MET A 1 7.20 -6.73 -8.71
N ARG A 2 6.82 -7.00 -7.46
CA ARG A 2 5.41 -6.97 -7.04
C ARG A 2 5.13 -5.65 -6.32
N ILE A 3 4.23 -4.84 -6.89
CA ILE A 3 3.79 -3.57 -6.30
C ILE A 3 2.40 -3.78 -5.70
N VAL A 4 2.25 -3.40 -4.44
CA VAL A 4 0.99 -3.50 -3.72
C VAL A 4 0.61 -2.13 -3.19
N LEU A 5 -0.56 -1.62 -3.56
CA LEU A 5 -1.11 -0.37 -3.01
C LEU A 5 -1.88 -0.68 -1.74
N VAL A 6 -1.43 -0.15 -0.60
CA VAL A 6 -2.19 -0.13 0.63
C VAL A 6 -3.04 1.13 0.64
N GLU A 7 -4.23 1.02 0.06
CA GLU A 7 -5.11 2.17 -0.20
C GLU A 7 -5.48 2.95 1.08
N PRO A 8 -5.82 2.30 2.21
CA PRO A 8 -6.12 3.01 3.46
C PRO A 8 -4.94 3.85 3.98
N LEU A 9 -3.71 3.41 3.71
CA LEU A 9 -2.48 4.09 4.15
C LEU A 9 -1.91 5.04 3.11
N LYS A 10 -2.45 5.05 1.89
CA LYS A 10 -1.89 5.85 0.80
C LYS A 10 -0.41 5.53 0.54
N LYS A 11 0.01 4.28 0.76
CA LYS A 11 1.41 3.79 0.64
C LYS A 11 1.50 2.64 -0.36
N LEU A 12 2.63 2.51 -1.06
CA LEU A 12 2.97 1.30 -1.81
C LEU A 12 3.88 0.41 -0.98
N LEU A 13 3.64 -0.90 -1.00
CA LEU A 13 4.61 -1.90 -0.56
C LEU A 13 5.43 -2.36 -1.78
N ILE A 14 6.72 -2.04 -1.77
CA ILE A 14 7.69 -2.46 -2.78
C ILE A 14 8.75 -3.29 -2.07
N ASN A 15 8.91 -4.54 -2.50
CA ASN A 15 9.85 -5.50 -1.89
C ASN A 15 9.70 -5.61 -0.35
N GLY A 16 8.47 -5.52 0.14
CA GLY A 16 8.15 -5.61 1.57
C GLY A 16 8.30 -4.30 2.37
N LYS A 17 8.79 -3.22 1.77
CA LYS A 17 8.87 -1.90 2.41
C LYS A 17 7.79 -0.96 1.91
N ALA A 18 7.15 -0.28 2.85
CA ALA A 18 6.19 0.77 2.56
C ALA A 18 6.92 2.05 2.17
N VAL A 19 6.47 2.65 1.08
CA VAL A 19 6.92 3.93 0.58
C VAL A 19 5.70 4.84 0.43
N SER A 20 5.85 6.06 0.94
CA SER A 20 4.84 7.10 0.78
C SER A 20 4.96 7.72 -0.61
N GLY A 21 3.85 8.23 -1.12
CA GLY A 21 3.81 8.96 -2.37
C GLY A 21 2.86 10.15 -2.30
N GLU A 22 2.85 10.91 -3.38
CA GLU A 22 1.99 12.07 -3.56
C GLU A 22 0.72 11.66 -4.32
N PHE A 23 -0.43 11.77 -3.66
CA PHE A 23 -1.72 11.52 -4.29
C PHE A 23 -2.07 12.62 -5.27
N VAL A 24 -2.47 12.22 -6.46
CA VAL A 24 -2.94 13.15 -7.48
C VAL A 24 -4.40 13.51 -7.16
N LYS A 25 -4.65 14.79 -6.89
CA LYS A 25 -6.00 15.30 -6.56
C LYS A 25 -6.85 15.55 -7.81
N GLU A 26 -6.21 15.76 -8.94
CA GLU A 26 -6.83 16.08 -10.22
C GLU A 26 -7.02 14.83 -11.07
N ARG A 27 -8.02 14.86 -11.97
CA ARG A 27 -8.25 13.76 -12.93
C ARG A 27 -7.27 13.86 -14.10
N LEU A 28 -6.00 13.55 -13.85
CA LEU A 28 -4.95 13.59 -14.87
C LEU A 28 -4.88 12.27 -15.66
N PHE A 29 -4.54 12.37 -16.94
CA PHE A 29 -4.35 11.22 -17.82
C PHE A 29 -3.14 10.37 -17.38
N GLY A 30 -3.36 9.07 -17.17
CA GLY A 30 -2.35 8.10 -16.75
C GLY A 30 -2.09 7.00 -17.78
N GLY A 31 -2.83 6.94 -18.89
CA GLY A 31 -2.66 5.94 -19.96
C GLY A 31 -3.96 5.28 -20.39
N PHE A 32 -3.85 4.17 -21.12
CA PHE A 32 -4.98 3.34 -21.55
C PHE A 32 -4.93 1.96 -20.90
N CYS A 33 -6.10 1.47 -20.49
CA CYS A 33 -6.27 0.11 -19.97
C CYS A 33 -6.61 -0.86 -21.10
N ASN A 34 -6.23 -2.13 -20.95
CA ASN A 34 -6.53 -3.20 -21.89
C ASN A 34 -8.04 -3.44 -22.13
N CYS A 35 -8.92 -2.94 -21.25
CA CYS A 35 -10.37 -2.98 -21.47
C CYS A 35 -10.90 -1.84 -22.37
N GLY A 36 -10.02 -0.98 -22.92
CA GLY A 36 -10.41 0.19 -23.71
C GLY A 36 -10.89 1.38 -22.88
N GLY A 37 -10.54 1.44 -21.58
CA GLY A 37 -10.81 2.58 -20.70
C GLY A 37 -9.60 3.48 -20.53
N VAL A 38 -9.83 4.74 -20.15
CA VAL A 38 -8.76 5.65 -19.74
C VAL A 38 -8.31 5.29 -18.32
N MET A 39 -7.00 5.33 -18.08
CA MET A 39 -6.43 5.25 -16.75
C MET A 39 -6.15 6.66 -16.24
N LEU A 40 -6.58 6.94 -15.01
CA LEU A 40 -6.39 8.21 -14.35
C LEU A 40 -5.28 8.09 -13.32
N GLN A 41 -4.43 9.12 -13.20
CA GLN A 41 -3.35 9.13 -12.22
C GLN A 41 -3.91 9.14 -10.79
N LYS A 42 -3.32 8.34 -9.90
CA LYS A 42 -3.76 8.18 -8.51
C LYS A 42 -2.65 8.55 -7.52
N LEU A 43 -1.42 8.11 -7.79
CA LEU A 43 -0.30 8.26 -6.87
C LEU A 43 1.02 8.34 -7.63
N TRP A 44 1.89 9.26 -7.25
CA TRP A 44 3.29 9.29 -7.65
C TRP A 44 4.20 8.90 -6.49
N ILE A 45 5.19 8.06 -6.77
CA ILE A 45 6.32 7.82 -5.86
C ILE A 45 7.57 8.24 -6.59
N ASN A 46 8.36 9.10 -5.97
CA ASN A 46 9.64 9.56 -6.50
C ASN A 46 10.75 9.10 -5.54
N SER A 47 11.74 8.38 -6.06
CA SER A 47 13.02 8.12 -5.42
C SER A 47 14.14 8.84 -6.20
N GLU A 48 15.38 8.72 -5.73
CA GLU A 48 16.52 9.36 -6.41
C GLU A 48 16.70 8.85 -7.86
N ASP A 49 16.44 7.56 -8.10
CA ASP A 49 16.72 6.90 -9.39
C ASP A 49 15.46 6.50 -10.17
N GLU A 50 14.29 6.42 -9.53
CA GLU A 50 13.07 5.91 -10.13
C GLU A 50 11.84 6.74 -9.76
N ALA A 51 10.91 6.88 -10.72
CA ALA A 51 9.57 7.39 -10.46
C ALA A 51 8.53 6.32 -10.82
N ILE A 52 7.51 6.16 -9.97
CA ILE A 52 6.43 5.21 -10.16
C ILE A 52 5.10 5.97 -10.14
N LEU A 53 4.38 5.92 -11.27
CA LEU A 53 3.01 6.39 -11.37
C LEU A 53 2.06 5.21 -11.20
N ILE A 54 1.15 5.31 -10.24
CA ILE A 54 -0.01 4.42 -10.13
C ILE A 54 -1.19 5.09 -10.81
N ALA A 55 -1.81 4.38 -11.74
CA ALA A 55 -3.00 4.81 -12.42
C ALA A 55 -4.12 3.77 -12.28
N GLU A 56 -5.37 4.23 -12.22
CA GLU A 56 -6.57 3.41 -12.08
C GLU A 56 -7.47 3.57 -13.31
N CYS A 57 -7.95 2.45 -13.85
CA CYS A 57 -8.88 2.48 -14.98
C CYS A 57 -10.28 2.92 -14.54
N GLU A 58 -10.84 3.92 -15.21
CA GLU A 58 -12.19 4.42 -14.92
C GLU A 58 -13.32 3.43 -15.26
N LYS A 59 -13.04 2.39 -16.05
CA LYS A 59 -14.03 1.39 -16.48
C LYS A 59 -13.99 0.11 -15.64
N CYS A 60 -12.80 -0.47 -15.49
CA CYS A 60 -12.64 -1.78 -14.84
C CYS A 60 -11.94 -1.73 -13.48
N TRP A 61 -11.58 -0.53 -12.99
CA TRP A 61 -10.96 -0.31 -11.69
C TRP A 61 -9.62 -1.04 -11.45
N LYS A 62 -9.03 -1.59 -12.51
CA LYS A 62 -7.67 -2.16 -12.45
C LYS A 62 -6.65 -1.04 -12.26
N ASN A 63 -5.68 -1.31 -11.39
CA ASN A 63 -4.58 -0.41 -11.10
C ASN A 63 -3.31 -0.91 -11.79
N GLN A 64 -2.54 0.00 -12.38
CA GLN A 64 -1.26 -0.29 -13.01
C GLN A 64 -0.19 0.69 -12.52
N ALA A 65 1.02 0.19 -12.36
CA ALA A 65 2.20 0.96 -12.06
C ALA A 65 2.99 1.16 -13.35
N LYS A 66 3.32 2.41 -13.67
CA LYS A 66 4.24 2.80 -14.74
C LYS A 66 5.54 3.26 -14.10
N ILE A 67 6.64 2.68 -14.52
CA ILE A 67 7.95 2.85 -13.91
C ILE A 67 8.81 3.66 -14.88
N PHE A 68 9.46 4.70 -14.34
CA PHE A 68 10.32 5.62 -15.06
C PHE A 68 11.68 5.69 -14.39
N ASN A 69 12.75 5.84 -15.17
CA ASN A 69 14.07 6.24 -14.69
C ASN A 69 14.35 7.60 -15.31
N SER A 70 14.42 8.63 -14.46
CA SER A 70 14.41 10.02 -14.88
C SER A 70 13.24 10.29 -15.85
N LEU A 71 13.51 10.62 -17.11
CA LEU A 71 12.50 10.88 -18.14
C LEU A 71 12.12 9.66 -18.98
N SER A 72 12.76 8.51 -18.77
CA SER A 72 12.58 7.32 -19.62
C SER A 72 11.60 6.33 -19.02
N PHE A 73 10.59 5.92 -19.79
CA PHE A 73 9.69 4.83 -19.41
C PHE A 73 10.43 3.49 -19.49
N ILE A 74 10.44 2.74 -18.38
CA ILE A 74 11.12 1.44 -18.28
C ILE A 74 10.14 0.29 -18.45
N GLY A 75 8.92 0.45 -17.96
CA GLY A 75 7.94 -0.62 -18.04
C GLY A 75 6.71 -0.39 -17.18
N GLN A 76 5.82 -1.38 -17.18
CA GLN A 76 4.61 -1.36 -16.39
C GLN A 76 4.29 -2.73 -15.80
N THR A 77 3.57 -2.72 -14.67
CA THR A 77 3.08 -3.92 -14.01
C THR A 77 1.71 -3.66 -13.40
N ASP A 78 0.90 -4.72 -13.26
CA ASP A 78 -0.34 -4.65 -12.51
C ASP A 78 -0.06 -4.45 -11.01
N VAL A 79 -0.95 -3.70 -10.36
CA VAL A 79 -0.87 -3.36 -8.94
C VAL A 79 -1.95 -4.11 -8.18
N THR A 80 -1.55 -4.82 -7.13
CA THR A 80 -2.51 -5.40 -6.19
C THR A 80 -2.97 -4.31 -5.23
N VAL A 81 -4.28 -4.08 -5.11
CA VAL A 81 -4.81 -3.11 -4.14
C VAL A 81 -5.30 -3.84 -2.89
N LEU A 82 -4.78 -3.42 -1.74
CA LEU A 82 -5.26 -3.81 -0.42
C LEU A 82 -6.19 -2.72 0.11
N ASP A 83 -7.48 -2.96 -0.03
CA ASP A 83 -8.53 -2.25 0.72
C ASP A 83 -8.45 -2.59 2.23
N LYS A 84 -9.31 -1.97 3.05
CA LYS A 84 -9.35 -2.19 4.51
C LYS A 84 -9.43 -3.68 4.89
N SER A 85 -10.25 -4.47 4.19
CA SER A 85 -10.44 -5.91 4.48
C SER A 85 -9.20 -6.71 4.10
N LYS A 86 -8.68 -6.49 2.89
CA LYS A 86 -7.47 -7.17 2.41
C LYS A 86 -6.23 -6.78 3.19
N PHE A 87 -6.17 -5.55 3.72
CA PHE A 87 -5.09 -5.12 4.59
C PHE A 87 -5.10 -5.87 5.93
N LYS A 88 -6.28 -6.08 6.55
CA LYS A 88 -6.40 -6.95 7.73
C LYS A 88 -5.92 -8.38 7.45
N GLN A 89 -6.29 -8.94 6.30
CA GLN A 89 -5.81 -10.25 5.88
C GLN A 89 -4.29 -10.28 5.64
N PHE A 90 -3.72 -9.22 5.07
CA PHE A 90 -2.28 -9.07 4.91
C PHE A 90 -1.57 -9.08 6.27
N LEU A 91 -2.04 -8.28 7.23
CA LEU A 91 -1.49 -8.23 8.59
C LEU A 91 -1.52 -9.61 9.27
N ASN A 92 -2.64 -10.33 9.16
CA ASN A 92 -2.77 -11.68 9.72
C ASN A 92 -1.83 -12.73 9.05
N LYS A 93 -1.32 -12.45 7.85
CA LYS A 93 -0.35 -13.33 7.15
C LYS A 93 1.10 -13.02 7.51
N VAL A 94 1.42 -11.75 7.77
CA VAL A 94 2.81 -11.33 8.07
C VAL A 94 3.12 -11.35 9.57
N LEU A 95 2.09 -11.21 10.41
CA LEU A 95 2.17 -11.35 11.86
C LEU A 95 1.77 -12.77 12.27
N SER A 96 2.33 -13.25 13.37
CA SER A 96 1.82 -14.45 14.05
C SER A 96 0.44 -14.17 14.65
N GLY A 97 -0.35 -15.20 14.94
CA GLY A 97 -1.67 -15.06 15.55
C GLY A 97 -1.65 -14.17 16.81
N SER A 98 -0.70 -14.42 17.73
CA SER A 98 -0.56 -13.61 18.96
C SER A 98 -0.20 -12.15 18.69
N GLU A 99 0.62 -11.87 17.67
CA GLU A 99 1.02 -10.51 17.30
C GLU A 99 -0.15 -9.76 16.66
N TYR A 100 -0.90 -10.41 15.77
CA TYR A 100 -2.07 -9.83 15.12
C TYR A 100 -3.20 -9.56 16.14
N GLU A 101 -3.49 -10.51 17.02
CA GLU A 101 -4.50 -10.36 18.08
C GLU A 101 -4.15 -9.20 19.02
N ALA A 102 -2.89 -9.13 19.48
CA ALA A 102 -2.45 -8.03 20.34
C ALA A 102 -2.58 -6.65 19.65
N LEU A 103 -2.34 -6.59 18.34
CA LEU A 103 -2.50 -5.36 17.55
C LEU A 103 -3.97 -4.96 17.39
N VAL A 104 -4.87 -5.91 17.11
CA VAL A 104 -6.31 -5.66 16.99
C VAL A 104 -6.90 -5.24 18.34
N ASN A 105 -6.60 -5.96 19.41
CA ASN A 105 -7.08 -5.61 20.76
C ASN A 105 -6.59 -4.23 21.17
N LYS A 106 -5.32 -3.88 20.86
CA LYS A 106 -4.80 -2.52 21.09
C LYS A 106 -5.62 -1.46 20.34
N ALA A 107 -5.96 -1.70 19.08
CA ALA A 107 -6.74 -0.77 18.27
C ALA A 107 -8.17 -0.56 18.83
N LEU A 108 -8.77 -1.63 19.35
CA LEU A 108 -10.11 -1.63 19.94
C LEU A 108 -10.17 -1.18 21.41
N GLY A 109 -9.02 -0.85 22.02
CA GLY A 109 -8.94 -0.46 23.44
C GLY A 109 -9.20 -1.61 24.42
N GLN A 110 -9.00 -2.85 23.99
CA GLN A 110 -9.17 -4.07 24.80
C GLN A 110 -7.83 -4.51 25.41
N ASP A 111 -7.88 -5.48 26.33
CA ASP A 111 -6.67 -6.09 26.89
C ASP A 111 -5.85 -6.85 25.83
N TYR A 112 -4.53 -6.70 25.89
CA TYR A 112 -3.60 -7.29 24.94
C TYR A 112 -2.29 -7.71 25.62
N GLN A 113 -1.58 -8.66 25.02
CA GLN A 113 -0.26 -9.07 25.49
C GLN A 113 0.81 -8.03 25.05
N PRO A 114 1.49 -7.31 25.98
CA PRO A 114 2.42 -6.25 25.60
C PRO A 114 3.65 -6.74 24.82
N SER A 115 4.16 -7.93 25.14
CA SER A 115 5.31 -8.52 24.45
C SER A 115 4.97 -8.95 23.02
N ALA A 116 3.75 -9.42 22.75
CA ALA A 116 3.29 -9.70 21.39
C ALA A 116 3.09 -8.40 20.59
N LEU A 117 2.52 -7.36 21.21
CA LEU A 117 2.41 -6.05 20.57
C LEU A 117 3.80 -5.52 20.19
N SER A 118 4.78 -5.56 21.10
CA SER A 118 6.15 -5.09 20.83
C SER A 118 6.79 -5.78 19.62
N ARG A 119 6.63 -7.11 19.50
CA ARG A 119 7.10 -7.87 18.33
C ARG A 119 6.37 -7.47 17.05
N ALA A 120 5.05 -7.26 17.12
CA ALA A 120 4.27 -6.76 16.00
C ALA A 120 4.77 -5.37 15.55
N LYS A 121 5.00 -4.44 16.49
CA LYS A 121 5.55 -3.11 16.19
C LYS A 121 6.86 -3.20 15.43
N LYS A 122 7.77 -4.07 15.88
CA LYS A 122 9.08 -4.26 15.25
C LYS A 122 8.94 -4.70 13.79
N LYS A 123 8.09 -5.69 13.50
CA LYS A 123 7.82 -6.15 12.13
C LYS A 123 7.19 -5.07 11.25
N LEU A 124 6.24 -4.31 11.80
CA LEU A 124 5.63 -3.18 11.08
C LEU A 124 6.68 -2.11 10.74
N ALA A 125 7.55 -1.76 11.69
CA ALA A 125 8.63 -0.82 11.48
C ALA A 125 9.65 -1.30 10.44
N GLU A 126 9.99 -2.60 10.41
CA GLU A 126 10.84 -3.20 9.36
C GLU A 126 10.23 -3.05 7.95
N MET A 127 8.90 -2.96 7.87
CA MET A 127 8.14 -2.68 6.65
C MET A 127 7.86 -1.18 6.44
N ASN A 128 8.39 -0.26 7.26
CA ASN A 128 8.05 1.17 7.25
C ASN A 128 6.54 1.47 7.41
N LEU A 129 5.82 0.60 8.11
CA LEU A 129 4.42 0.82 8.46
C LEU A 129 4.36 1.42 9.87
N GLU A 130 3.93 2.68 9.94
CA GLU A 130 3.74 3.37 11.22
C GLU A 130 2.59 2.73 11.99
N ILE A 131 2.85 2.45 13.28
CA ILE A 131 1.88 1.73 14.09
C ILE A 131 0.58 2.51 14.25
N ASP A 132 0.65 3.82 14.43
CA ASP A 132 -0.53 4.63 14.68
C ASP A 132 -1.47 4.64 13.46
N ASP A 133 -0.91 4.76 12.25
CA ASP A 133 -1.68 4.62 11.01
C ASP A 133 -2.37 3.24 10.92
N VAL A 134 -1.65 2.18 11.30
CA VAL A 134 -2.18 0.81 11.27
C VAL A 134 -3.30 0.63 12.29
N LEU A 135 -3.13 1.15 13.51
CA LEU A 135 -4.15 1.09 14.56
C LEU A 135 -5.42 1.82 14.14
N ASP A 136 -5.28 2.98 13.49
CA ASP A 136 -6.43 3.76 12.99
C ASP A 136 -7.23 3.01 11.91
N ILE A 137 -6.57 2.20 11.08
CA ILE A 137 -7.26 1.33 10.12
C ILE A 137 -7.92 0.13 10.80
N LEU A 138 -7.40 -0.34 11.92
CA LEU A 138 -7.92 -1.53 12.59
C LEU A 138 -9.20 -1.25 13.40
N LYS A 139 -9.36 -0.02 13.89
CA LYS A 139 -10.63 0.51 14.46
C LYS A 139 -11.81 0.29 13.49
#